data_AF-A0A935FSI3-F1
#
_entry.id   AF-A0A935FSI3-F1
#
_cell.length_a   1.000
_cell.length_b   1.000
_cell.length_c   1.000
_cell.angle_alpha   90.00
_cell.angle_beta   90.00
_cell.angle_gamma   90.00
#
_symmetry.space_group_name_H-M   'P 1'
#
loop_
_entity.id
_entity.type
_entity.pdbx_description
1 polymer ?
#
loop_
_entity_poly.entity_id
_entity_poly.type
_entity_poly.pdbx_seq_one_letter_code
_entity_poly.pdbx_strand_id
1 'polypeptide(L)'
;MSKDSMRISENACTIVLNGEQALMLSQKAVFLMSDKVLLLSDLHIGKSSHFRREGVAVPSSMHASDLLKLGYLIKQLDPKRVFILGDLFHVGLNYDVDLFKGWRDSFKDTDIILIKGNHDRFEASKSCELGIEILDDYILNDKFHFETYTGQLSV
;
A
#
# COMPACT_ATOMS: atom_id res chain seq x y z
N MET A 1 -27.37 -0.27 1.29
CA MET A 1 -26.04 0.18 0.83
C MET A 1 -25.56 1.23 1.81
N SER A 2 -24.39 1.06 2.44
CA SER A 2 -23.92 1.98 3.50
C SER A 2 -23.38 3.28 2.87
N LYS A 3 -23.38 4.37 3.65
CA LYS A 3 -22.81 5.66 3.25
C LYS A 3 -21.32 5.59 2.87
N ASP A 4 -20.62 4.55 3.30
CA ASP A 4 -19.18 4.40 3.05
C ASP A 4 -18.90 3.87 1.65
N SER A 5 -19.73 2.95 1.14
CA SER A 5 -19.65 2.46 -0.24
C SER A 5 -19.90 3.56 -1.28
N MET A 6 -20.63 4.61 -0.89
CA MET A 6 -20.96 5.77 -1.74
C MET A 6 -19.78 6.76 -1.88
N ARG A 7 -18.79 6.73 -0.97
CA ARG A 7 -17.65 7.68 -0.99
C ARG A 7 -16.51 7.29 -1.93
N ILE A 8 -16.31 5.99 -2.18
CA ILE A 8 -15.32 5.55 -3.18
C ILE A 8 -15.82 5.85 -4.58
N SER A 9 -17.12 5.61 -4.86
CA SER A 9 -17.70 5.88 -6.18
C SER A 9 -17.66 7.35 -6.60
N GLU A 10 -17.63 8.29 -5.65
CA GLU A 10 -17.53 9.73 -5.94
C GLU A 10 -16.09 10.19 -6.29
N ASN A 11 -15.08 9.37 -6.00
CA ASN A 11 -13.66 9.71 -6.17
C ASN A 11 -12.85 8.61 -6.89
N ALA A 12 -13.53 7.78 -7.67
CA ALA A 12 -12.92 6.71 -8.44
C ALA A 12 -13.31 6.83 -9.90
N CYS A 13 -12.35 6.55 -10.79
CA CYS A 13 -12.59 6.43 -12.22
C CYS A 13 -12.38 4.99 -12.63
N THR A 14 -13.38 4.39 -13.29
CA THR A 14 -13.24 3.03 -13.83
C THR A 14 -12.64 3.10 -15.23
N ILE A 15 -11.56 2.36 -15.45
CA ILE A 15 -10.92 2.20 -16.76
C ILE A 15 -10.77 0.71 -17.09
N VAL A 16 -10.42 0.40 -18.34
CA VAL A 16 -10.07 -0.95 -18.78
C VAL A 16 -8.58 -1.01 -19.08
N LEU A 17 -7.86 -1.91 -18.41
CA LEU A 17 -6.43 -2.18 -18.62
C LEU A 17 -6.27 -3.65 -19.00
N ASN A 18 -5.67 -3.94 -20.16
CA ASN A 18 -5.49 -5.32 -20.65
C ASN A 18 -6.77 -6.19 -20.58
N GLY A 19 -7.93 -5.57 -20.84
CA GLY A 19 -9.24 -6.23 -20.79
C GLY A 19 -9.84 -6.40 -19.40
N GLU A 20 -9.16 -5.96 -18.33
CA GLU A 20 -9.65 -5.99 -16.95
C GLU A 20 -10.18 -4.64 -16.52
N GLN A 21 -11.28 -4.63 -15.74
CA GLN A 21 -11.78 -3.40 -15.15
C GLN A 21 -10.96 -3.01 -13.92
N ALA A 22 -10.44 -1.79 -13.93
CA ALA A 22 -9.65 -1.22 -12.85
C ALA A 22 -10.33 0.05 -12.31
N LEU A 23 -10.49 0.15 -10.99
CA LEU A 23 -10.83 1.42 -10.35
C LEU A 23 -9.56 2.19 -10.02
N MET A 24 -9.43 3.37 -10.61
CA MET A 24 -8.42 4.36 -10.28
C MET A 24 -8.92 5.20 -9.11
N LEU A 25 -8.27 5.10 -7.96
CA LEU A 25 -8.69 5.74 -6.71
C LEU A 25 -7.90 7.03 -6.49
N SER A 26 -8.56 8.10 -6.05
CA SER A 26 -7.89 9.38 -5.72
C SER A 26 -6.87 9.26 -4.59
N GLN A 27 -6.91 8.17 -3.83
CA GLN A 27 -5.94 7.82 -2.78
C GLN A 27 -4.59 7.30 -3.34
N LYS A 28 -4.34 7.43 -4.64
CA LYS A 28 -3.15 6.89 -5.34
C LYS A 28 -3.07 5.36 -5.25
N ALA A 29 -4.21 4.71 -5.46
CA ALA A 29 -4.32 3.27 -5.47
C ALA A 29 -5.12 2.81 -6.70
N VAL A 30 -4.91 1.57 -7.11
CA VAL A 30 -5.65 0.93 -8.19
C VAL A 30 -6.26 -0.35 -7.68
N PHE A 31 -7.54 -0.59 -7.96
CA PHE A 31 -8.21 -1.83 -7.61
C PHE A 31 -8.60 -2.61 -8.88
N LEU A 32 -7.97 -3.76 -9.09
CA LEU A 32 -8.30 -4.71 -10.15
C LEU A 32 -9.48 -5.56 -9.67
N MET A 33 -10.66 -5.35 -10.27
CA MET A 33 -11.92 -5.89 -9.74
C MET A 33 -11.99 -7.41 -9.80
N SER A 34 -11.63 -7.99 -10.95
CA SER A 34 -11.77 -9.44 -11.21
C SER A 34 -10.95 -10.26 -10.22
N ASP A 35 -9.71 -9.84 -9.97
CA ASP A 35 -8.78 -10.52 -9.06
C ASP A 35 -8.90 -10.08 -7.60
N LYS A 36 -9.74 -9.06 -7.32
CA LYS A 36 -9.80 -8.37 -6.02
C LYS A 36 -8.42 -7.98 -5.50
N VAL A 37 -7.62 -7.35 -6.38
CA VAL A 37 -6.25 -6.92 -6.08
C VAL A 37 -6.22 -5.42 -5.87
N LEU A 38 -5.72 -4.98 -4.72
CA LEU A 38 -5.43 -3.58 -4.44
C LEU A 38 -3.94 -3.31 -4.65
N LEU A 39 -3.61 -2.34 -5.50
CA LEU A 39 -2.26 -1.91 -5.81
C LEU A 39 -2.02 -0.51 -5.26
N LEU A 40 -0.86 -0.30 -4.64
CA LEU A 40 -0.37 1.01 -4.23
C LEU A 40 1.16 1.01 -4.19
N SER A 41 1.79 2.17 -4.25
CA SER A 41 3.24 2.33 -4.14
C SER A 41 3.61 3.28 -2.99
N ASP A 42 4.87 3.21 -2.54
CA ASP A 42 5.51 4.29 -1.80
C ASP A 42 4.79 4.67 -0.48
N LEU A 43 4.38 3.68 0.31
CA LEU A 43 3.67 3.92 1.58
C LEU A 43 4.53 4.67 2.62
N HIS A 44 5.86 4.64 2.52
CA HIS A 44 6.80 5.44 3.33
C HIS A 44 6.39 5.59 4.81
N ILE A 45 6.10 4.46 5.45
CA ILE A 45 5.63 4.45 6.83
C ILE A 45 6.72 5.06 7.73
N GLY A 46 6.33 6.02 8.57
CA GLY A 46 7.24 6.75 9.48
C GLY A 46 7.46 8.23 9.15
N LYS A 47 7.12 8.69 7.94
CA LYS A 47 7.40 10.09 7.53
C LYS A 47 6.59 11.13 8.32
N SER A 48 5.34 10.82 8.67
CA SER A 48 4.44 11.74 9.38
C SER A 48 4.73 11.87 10.88
N SER A 49 5.37 10.87 11.50
CA SER A 49 5.83 10.95 12.90
C SER A 49 7.08 11.85 13.03
N HIS A 50 7.86 12.00 11.96
CA HIS A 50 9.02 12.91 11.90
C HIS A 50 8.61 14.38 11.84
N PHE A 51 7.63 14.76 11.01
CA PHE A 51 7.18 16.16 10.91
C PHE A 51 6.58 16.70 12.21
N ARG A 52 5.89 15.85 13.00
CA ARG A 52 5.39 16.23 14.33
C ARG A 52 6.51 16.36 15.35
N ARG A 53 7.56 15.53 15.27
CA ARG A 53 8.74 15.64 16.14
C ARG A 53 9.56 16.90 15.85
N GLU A 54 9.59 17.36 14.61
CA GLU A 54 10.27 18.59 14.17
C GLU A 54 9.44 19.88 14.35
N GLY A 55 8.35 19.84 15.15
CA GLY A 55 7.61 21.05 15.53
C GLY A 55 6.74 21.68 14.44
N VAL A 56 6.53 21.01 13.30
CA VAL A 56 5.65 21.50 12.23
C VAL A 56 4.20 21.22 12.62
N ALA A 57 3.41 22.29 12.80
CA ALA A 57 1.98 22.20 13.03
C ALA A 57 1.26 21.76 11.75
N VAL A 58 0.96 20.46 11.68
CA VAL A 58 0.31 19.85 10.52
C VAL A 58 -1.19 19.68 10.81
N PRO A 59 -2.12 20.22 9.99
CA PRO A 59 -3.56 20.12 10.20
C PRO A 59 -4.01 18.65 10.33
N SER A 60 -4.78 18.36 11.38
CA SER A 60 -5.26 17.00 11.71
C SER A 60 -6.15 16.38 10.62
N SER A 61 -6.81 17.20 9.79
CA SER A 61 -7.64 16.77 8.66
C SER A 61 -6.86 16.37 7.40
N MET A 62 -5.58 16.76 7.30
CA MET A 62 -4.80 16.61 6.06
C MET A 62 -3.89 15.37 6.06
N HIS A 63 -3.73 14.70 7.22
CA HIS A 63 -2.81 13.56 7.37
C HIS A 63 -3.41 12.42 8.18
N ALA A 64 -4.35 11.70 7.58
CA ALA A 64 -4.47 10.28 7.92
C ALA A 64 -3.14 9.61 7.54
N SER A 65 -2.51 8.87 8.46
CA SER A 65 -1.33 8.07 8.13
C SER A 65 -1.66 7.14 6.96
N ASP A 66 -0.67 6.81 6.14
CA ASP A 66 -0.94 6.01 4.93
C ASP A 66 -1.52 4.62 5.28
N LEU A 67 -1.23 4.10 6.48
CA LEU A 67 -1.90 2.94 7.07
C LEU A 67 -3.40 3.13 7.34
N LEU A 68 -3.85 4.31 7.78
CA LEU A 68 -5.28 4.58 7.95
C LEU A 68 -6.00 4.62 6.60
N LYS A 69 -5.38 5.23 5.57
CA LYS A 69 -5.93 5.23 4.21
C LYS A 69 -6.00 3.81 3.65
N LEU A 70 -4.92 3.04 3.78
CA LEU A 70 -4.88 1.65 3.35
C LEU A 70 -5.93 0.81 4.08
N GLY A 71 -6.04 0.94 5.41
CA GLY A 71 -7.05 0.25 6.19
C GLY A 71 -8.49 0.63 5.79
N TYR A 72 -8.74 1.89 5.45
CA TYR A 72 -10.02 2.32 4.89
C TYR A 72 -10.30 1.63 3.54
N LEU A 73 -9.34 1.62 2.62
CA LEU A 73 -9.48 0.98 1.31
C LEU A 73 -9.72 -0.53 1.44
N ILE A 74 -8.97 -1.24 2.30
CA ILE A 74 -9.16 -2.67 2.53
C ILE A 74 -10.58 -2.95 3.04
N LYS A 75 -11.07 -2.18 4.02
CA LYS A 75 -12.44 -2.36 4.55
C LYS A 75 -13.53 -2.09 3.53
N GLN A 76 -13.33 -1.14 2.62
CA GLN A 76 -14.36 -0.77 1.64
C GLN A 76 -14.36 -1.66 0.40
N LEU A 77 -13.19 -2.10 -0.04
CA LEU A 77 -13.03 -2.84 -1.30
C LEU A 77 -12.93 -4.35 -1.10
N ASP A 78 -12.65 -4.80 0.13
CA ASP A 78 -12.49 -6.22 0.48
C ASP A 78 -11.53 -6.96 -0.49
N PRO A 79 -10.28 -6.47 -0.66
CA PRO A 79 -9.32 -7.11 -1.52
C PRO A 79 -8.90 -8.46 -0.94
N LYS A 80 -8.68 -9.45 -1.82
CA LYS A 80 -8.00 -10.69 -1.44
C LYS A 80 -6.51 -10.46 -1.21
N ARG A 81 -5.91 -9.63 -2.07
CA ARG A 81 -4.47 -9.33 -2.07
C ARG A 81 -4.24 -7.83 -2.16
N VAL A 82 -3.26 -7.37 -1.42
CA VAL A 82 -2.72 -6.01 -1.47
C VAL A 82 -1.28 -6.11 -1.92
N PHE A 83 -0.94 -5.51 -3.06
CA PHE A 83 0.45 -5.35 -3.48
C PHE A 83 0.92 -3.93 -3.18
N ILE A 84 2.02 -3.85 -2.46
CA ILE A 84 2.75 -2.63 -2.18
C ILE A 84 3.97 -2.65 -3.09
N LEU A 85 4.01 -1.72 -4.05
CA LEU A 85 5.06 -1.62 -5.05
C LEU A 85 6.15 -0.68 -4.55
N GLY A 86 7.08 -1.24 -3.78
CA GLY A 86 8.27 -0.57 -3.26
C GLY A 86 8.07 0.35 -2.06
N ASP A 87 9.21 0.62 -1.41
CA ASP A 87 9.47 1.62 -0.38
C ASP A 87 8.39 1.67 0.72
N LEU A 88 8.25 0.53 1.43
CA LEU A 88 7.26 0.35 2.49
C LEU A 88 7.60 1.17 3.75
N PHE A 89 8.88 1.20 4.14
CA PHE A 89 9.33 1.88 5.36
C PHE A 89 10.34 2.99 5.05
N HIS A 90 10.21 4.14 5.72
CA HIS A 90 11.27 5.13 5.73
C HIS A 90 12.37 4.64 6.70
N VAL A 91 13.61 4.54 6.22
CA VAL A 91 14.78 4.01 6.94
C VAL A 91 14.82 4.42 8.42
N GLY A 92 14.99 3.42 9.33
CA GLY A 92 15.72 3.64 10.58
C GLY A 92 15.00 3.57 11.93
N LEU A 93 13.72 3.16 12.06
CA LEU A 93 13.06 3.15 13.38
C LEU A 93 12.22 1.89 13.65
N ASN A 94 12.51 1.21 14.78
CA ASN A 94 11.74 0.06 15.30
C ASN A 94 10.26 0.40 15.58
N TYR A 95 9.98 1.66 15.93
CA TYR A 95 8.63 2.13 16.22
C TYR A 95 7.65 1.98 15.03
N ASP A 96 8.13 2.25 13.81
CA ASP A 96 7.27 2.19 12.62
C ASP A 96 6.93 0.74 12.25
N VAL A 97 7.83 -0.20 12.55
CA VAL A 97 7.60 -1.65 12.42
C VAL A 97 6.53 -2.12 13.40
N ASP A 98 6.59 -1.71 14.67
CA ASP A 98 5.59 -2.11 15.67
C ASP A 98 4.20 -1.51 15.37
N LEU A 99 4.16 -0.27 14.87
CA LEU A 99 2.92 0.34 14.38
C LEU A 99 2.32 -0.45 13.22
N PHE A 100 3.16 -0.87 12.26
CA PHE A 100 2.72 -1.70 11.14
C PHE A 100 2.17 -3.04 11.62
N LYS A 101 2.84 -3.71 12.55
CA LYS A 101 2.36 -5.00 13.12
C LYS A 101 1.00 -4.86 13.78
N GLY A 102 0.82 -3.86 14.64
CA GLY A 102 -0.47 -3.62 15.30
C GLY A 102 -1.58 -3.31 14.30
N TRP A 103 -1.26 -2.63 13.20
CA TRP A 103 -2.18 -2.42 12.10
C TRP A 103 -2.47 -3.72 11.32
N ARG A 104 -1.43 -4.51 11.02
CA ARG A 104 -1.51 -5.79 10.28
C ARG A 104 -2.42 -6.79 10.97
N ASP A 105 -2.44 -6.79 12.30
CA ASP A 105 -3.32 -7.64 13.11
C ASP A 105 -4.82 -7.44 12.82
N SER A 106 -5.21 -6.27 12.31
CA SER A 106 -6.59 -5.97 11.95
C SER A 106 -7.01 -6.54 10.58
N PHE A 107 -6.08 -7.08 9.79
CA PHE A 107 -6.28 -7.49 8.40
C PHE A 107 -5.70 -8.87 8.10
N LYS A 108 -5.72 -9.80 9.07
CA LYS A 108 -5.06 -11.13 8.97
C LYS A 108 -5.46 -11.94 7.75
N ASP A 109 -6.71 -11.81 7.32
CA ASP A 109 -7.28 -12.55 6.18
C ASP A 109 -6.95 -11.91 4.82
N THR A 110 -6.31 -10.74 4.81
CA THR A 110 -5.83 -10.09 3.59
C THR A 110 -4.36 -10.43 3.38
N ASP A 111 -4.05 -10.99 2.22
CA ASP A 111 -2.67 -11.23 1.81
C ASP A 111 -2.02 -9.91 1.45
N ILE A 112 -0.91 -9.58 2.10
CA ILE A 112 -0.14 -8.36 1.83
C ILE A 112 1.22 -8.77 1.27
N ILE A 113 1.51 -8.30 0.06
CA ILE A 113 2.71 -8.61 -0.70
C ILE A 113 3.46 -7.30 -0.94
N LEU A 114 4.72 -7.26 -0.55
CA LEU A 114 5.66 -6.20 -0.89
C LEU A 114 6.47 -6.65 -2.11
N ILE A 115 6.36 -5.92 -3.22
CA ILE A 115 7.34 -5.98 -4.29
C ILE A 115 8.47 -5.03 -3.88
N LYS A 116 9.68 -5.57 -3.69
CA LYS A 116 10.82 -4.82 -3.12
C LYS A 116 11.11 -3.56 -3.94
N GLY A 117 11.27 -2.45 -3.25
CA GLY A 117 11.83 -1.20 -3.76
C GLY A 117 13.32 -1.04 -3.45
N ASN A 118 13.89 0.09 -3.89
CA ASN A 118 15.31 0.39 -3.75
C ASN A 118 15.77 0.52 -2.29
N HIS A 119 14.88 1.00 -1.41
CA HIS A 119 15.19 1.24 -0.01
C HIS A 119 14.81 0.05 0.90
N ASP A 120 14.17 -0.97 0.35
CA ASP A 120 13.66 -2.14 1.06
C ASP A 120 14.74 -3.22 1.25
N ARG A 121 15.75 -2.93 2.07
CA ARG A 121 16.77 -3.91 2.49
C ARG A 121 16.25 -4.77 3.64
N PHE A 122 15.16 -5.51 3.40
CA PHE A 122 14.64 -6.44 4.40
C PHE A 122 15.42 -7.75 4.38
N GLU A 123 15.86 -8.18 5.55
CA GLU A 123 16.25 -9.58 5.75
C GLU A 123 15.01 -10.47 5.60
N ALA A 124 15.20 -11.70 5.12
CA ALA A 124 14.11 -12.66 4.94
C ALA A 124 13.33 -12.94 6.24
N SER A 125 13.96 -12.78 7.41
CA SER A 125 13.34 -12.90 8.74
C SER A 125 12.22 -11.87 8.97
N LYS A 126 12.26 -10.72 8.30
CA LYS A 126 11.31 -9.61 8.47
C LYS A 126 9.94 -9.90 7.87
N SER A 127 9.86 -10.76 6.85
CA SER A 127 8.58 -11.12 6.19
C SER A 127 7.63 -11.80 7.18
N CYS A 128 8.13 -12.82 7.89
CA CYS A 128 7.38 -13.54 8.92
C CYS A 128 6.99 -12.62 10.09
N GLU A 129 7.90 -11.75 10.51
CA GLU A 129 7.67 -10.80 11.61
C GLU A 129 6.56 -9.78 11.29
N LEU A 130 6.48 -9.35 10.02
CA LEU A 130 5.51 -8.36 9.55
C LEU A 130 4.21 -8.99 9.04
N GLY A 131 4.16 -10.33 8.90
CA GLY A 131 3.01 -11.03 8.31
C GLY A 131 2.78 -10.65 6.84
N ILE A 132 3.84 -10.36 6.09
CA ILE A 132 3.78 -10.00 4.67
C ILE A 132 4.66 -10.94 3.85
N GLU A 133 4.31 -11.13 2.60
CA GLU A 133 5.20 -11.75 1.61
C GLU A 133 6.08 -10.66 0.98
N ILE A 134 7.34 -10.99 0.67
CA ILE A 134 8.28 -10.07 0.04
C ILE A 134 8.82 -10.74 -1.23
N LEU A 135 8.57 -10.13 -2.38
CA LEU A 135 8.94 -10.63 -3.71
C LEU A 135 9.78 -9.59 -4.46
N ASP A 136 10.55 -10.02 -5.45
CA ASP A 136 11.29 -9.12 -6.34
C ASP A 136 10.38 -8.60 -7.48
N ASP A 137 9.51 -9.47 -8.01
CA ASP A 137 8.47 -9.14 -8.99
C ASP A 137 7.25 -10.07 -8.83
N TYR A 138 6.19 -9.82 -9.61
CA TYR A 138 5.01 -10.69 -9.69
C TYR A 138 4.27 -10.55 -11.02
N ILE A 139 3.91 -11.68 -11.65
CA ILE A 139 3.04 -11.70 -12.83
C ILE A 139 1.64 -12.17 -12.43
N LEU A 140 0.63 -11.32 -12.65
CA LEU A 140 -0.77 -11.63 -12.41
C LEU A 140 -1.46 -12.07 -13.71
N ASN A 141 -1.82 -13.35 -13.79
CA ASN A 141 -2.61 -13.96 -14.87
C ASN A 141 -2.10 -13.65 -16.29
N ASP A 142 -0.78 -13.53 -16.46
CA ASP A 142 -0.12 -13.14 -17.72
C ASP A 142 -0.57 -11.78 -18.30
N LYS A 143 -1.27 -10.96 -17.49
CA LYS A 143 -1.83 -9.67 -17.90
C LYS A 143 -1.11 -8.48 -17.30
N PHE A 144 -0.58 -8.62 -16.10
CA PHE A 144 0.11 -7.54 -15.40
C PHE A 144 1.44 -8.05 -14.83
N HIS A 145 2.49 -7.27 -15.04
CA HIS A 145 3.78 -7.44 -14.38
C HIS A 145 3.93 -6.35 -13.32
N PHE A 146 4.17 -6.75 -12.08
CA PHE A 146 4.43 -5.87 -10.96
C PHE A 146 5.91 -5.95 -10.63
N GLU A 147 6.62 -4.85 -10.88
CA GLU A 147 8.03 -4.70 -10.57
C GLU A 147 8.27 -3.26 -10.11
N THR A 148 9.37 -3.03 -9.40
CA THR A 148 9.86 -1.67 -9.14
C THR A 148 11.07 -1.41 -10.03
N TYR A 149 11.13 -0.22 -10.64
CA TYR A 149 12.27 0.13 -11.48
C TYR A 149 13.41 0.67 -10.61
N THR A 150 14.50 -0.08 -10.51
CA THR A 150 15.69 0.27 -9.70
C THR A 150 16.74 1.06 -10.47
N GLY A 151 16.37 1.69 -11.59
CA GLY A 151 17.32 2.48 -12.37
C GLY A 151 17.80 3.68 -11.56
N GLN A 152 19.09 3.69 -11.21
CA GLN A 152 19.79 4.97 -11.04
C GLN A 152 19.52 5.78 -12.29
N LEU A 153 18.86 6.93 -12.15
CA LEU A 153 19.01 7.99 -13.13
C LEU A 153 20.50 8.34 -13.13
N SER A 154 21.25 7.73 -14.05
CA SER A 154 22.53 8.27 -14.48
C SER A 154 22.21 9.61 -15.15
N VAL A 155 22.21 10.66 -14.35
CA VAL A 155 22.29 12.05 -14.82
C VAL A 155 23.73 12.32 -15.24
#